data_AF-A0A6F9BEE1-F1
#
_entry.id   AF-A0A6F9BEE1-F1
#
_cell.length_a   1.000
_cell.length_b   1.000
_cell.length_c   1.000
_cell.angle_alpha   90.00
_cell.angle_beta   90.00
_cell.angle_gamma   90.00
#
_symmetry.space_group_name_H-M   'P 1'
#
loop_
_entity.id
_entity.type
_entity.pdbx_description
1 polymer ?
#
loop_
_entity_poly.entity_id
_entity_poly.type
_entity_poly.pdbx_seq_one_letter_code
_entity_poly.pdbx_strand_id
1 'polypeptide(L)'
;MVSLANKVCPIVSLIMLSLCYLPGVLASFLQLYRGTKYRRFPDWLDRWMLCRKQLGLLSLGFAFLHVVYTLILPIRYYLMFWVTENTVSLSKLGHLTLLLCTAHTYLYGWNRFLRSSTYKWYTPPGYMLCLVLPSVVLLLKLLLITPCVDRTITRIRQGWERGADWRNPKDSQPLIP
;
A
#
# COMPACT_ATOMS: atom_id res chain seq x y z
N MET A 1 -1.88 -11.59 -6.89
CA MET A 1 -1.35 -12.95 -6.61
C MET A 1 -1.25 -13.23 -5.10
N VAL A 2 -0.56 -12.40 -4.30
CA VAL A 2 -0.40 -12.62 -2.84
C VAL A 2 -1.72 -12.72 -2.04
N SER A 3 -2.73 -11.91 -2.39
CA SER A 3 -4.06 -11.97 -1.72
C SER A 3 -4.82 -13.27 -1.99
N LEU A 4 -4.65 -13.89 -3.17
CA LEU A 4 -5.28 -15.17 -3.50
C LEU A 4 -4.63 -16.32 -2.72
N ALA A 5 -3.30 -16.33 -2.67
CA ALA A 5 -2.55 -17.30 -1.88
C ALA A 5 -2.96 -17.27 -0.41
N ASN A 6 -3.14 -16.07 0.17
CA ASN A 6 -3.52 -15.94 1.58
C ASN A 6 -4.93 -16.45 1.90
N LYS A 7 -5.81 -16.61 0.90
CA LYS A 7 -7.12 -17.24 1.05
C LYS A 7 -7.09 -18.75 0.83
N VAL A 8 -6.30 -19.21 -0.16
CA VAL A 8 -6.28 -20.62 -0.57
C VAL A 8 -5.43 -21.48 0.35
N CYS A 9 -4.28 -20.99 0.81
CA CYS A 9 -3.36 -21.74 1.66
C CYS A 9 -3.96 -22.25 2.98
N PRO A 10 -4.73 -21.45 3.75
CA PRO A 10 -5.36 -21.96 4.98
C PRO A 10 -6.42 -23.03 4.66
N ILE A 11 -7.22 -22.85 3.61
CA ILE A 11 -8.26 -23.82 3.19
C ILE A 11 -7.61 -25.16 2.83
N VAL A 12 -6.55 -25.15 2.02
CA VAL A 12 -5.85 -26.37 1.60
C VAL A 12 -5.20 -27.06 2.80
N SER A 13 -4.61 -26.31 3.73
CA SER A 13 -4.02 -26.89 4.94
C SER A 13 -5.04 -27.60 5.81
N LEU A 14 -6.24 -27.01 5.98
CA LEU A 14 -7.33 -27.61 6.76
C LEU A 14 -7.89 -28.87 6.10
N ILE A 15 -8.04 -28.88 4.78
CA ILE A 15 -8.51 -30.07 4.05
C ILE A 15 -7.51 -31.22 4.20
N MET A 16 -6.21 -30.95 4.03
CA MET A 16 -5.17 -31.96 4.18
C MET A 16 -5.08 -32.50 5.61
N LEU A 17 -5.27 -31.63 6.61
CA LEU A 17 -5.34 -32.04 8.00
C LEU A 17 -6.55 -32.95 8.26
N SER A 18 -7.73 -32.56 7.78
CA SER A 18 -8.96 -33.36 7.92
C SER A 18 -8.80 -34.76 7.31
N LEU A 19 -8.22 -34.86 6.10
CA LEU A 19 -7.93 -36.13 5.43
C LEU A 19 -6.92 -37.01 6.19
N CYS A 20 -6.10 -36.44 7.08
CA CYS A 20 -5.16 -37.19 7.90
C CYS A 20 -5.84 -37.88 9.10
N TYR A 21 -6.91 -37.28 9.65
CA TYR A 21 -7.69 -37.83 10.76
C TYR A 21 -8.80 -38.80 10.30
N LEU A 22 -9.36 -38.58 9.12
CA LEU A 22 -10.47 -39.33 8.54
C LEU A 22 -10.25 -40.87 8.45
N PRO A 23 -9.11 -41.39 7.99
CA PRO A 23 -8.87 -42.84 7.94
C PRO A 23 -8.81 -43.48 9.33
N GLY A 24 -8.39 -42.74 10.36
CA GLY A 24 -8.38 -43.24 11.74
C GLY A 24 -9.80 -43.44 12.28
N VAL A 25 -10.68 -42.47 12.04
CA VAL A 25 -12.10 -42.57 12.44
C VAL A 25 -12.80 -43.70 11.68
N LEU A 26 -12.59 -43.82 10.37
CA LEU A 26 -13.08 -44.94 9.57
C LEU A 26 -12.60 -46.29 10.07
N ALA A 27 -11.31 -46.40 10.44
CA ALA A 27 -10.75 -47.62 11.01
C ALA A 27 -11.46 -48.01 12.31
N SER A 28 -11.72 -47.05 13.21
CA SER A 28 -12.46 -47.29 14.45
C SER A 28 -13.90 -47.74 14.20
N PHE A 29 -14.64 -47.09 13.30
CA PHE A 29 -15.99 -47.52 12.93
C PHE A 29 -16.01 -48.92 12.32
N LEU A 30 -15.05 -49.23 11.45
CA LEU A 30 -14.95 -50.55 10.82
C LEU A 30 -14.59 -51.65 11.83
N GLN A 31 -13.72 -51.34 12.80
CA GLN A 31 -13.39 -52.23 13.91
C GLN A 31 -14.61 -52.50 14.81
N LEU A 32 -15.42 -51.46 15.12
CA LEU A 32 -16.67 -51.59 15.88
C LEU A 32 -17.71 -52.42 15.12
N TYR A 33 -17.95 -52.13 13.84
CA TYR A 33 -18.91 -52.86 13.01
C TYR A 33 -18.57 -54.35 12.89
N ARG A 34 -17.27 -54.70 12.85
CA ARG A 34 -16.80 -56.09 12.77
C ARG A 34 -16.71 -56.78 14.14
N GLY A 35 -16.70 -56.04 15.24
CA GLY A 35 -16.54 -56.57 16.61
C GLY A 35 -15.18 -57.23 16.88
N THR A 36 -14.18 -57.06 16.01
CA THR A 36 -12.86 -57.68 16.16
C THR A 36 -11.76 -56.82 15.57
N LYS A 37 -10.61 -56.75 16.26
CA LYS A 37 -9.43 -56.00 15.83
C LYS A 37 -8.51 -56.77 14.86
N TYR A 38 -8.72 -58.08 14.73
CA TYR A 38 -7.77 -58.97 14.04
C TYR A 38 -8.04 -59.12 12.53
N ARG A 39 -9.16 -58.62 12.03
CA ARG A 39 -9.47 -58.66 10.59
C ARG A 39 -8.73 -57.54 9.88
N ARG A 40 -8.04 -57.90 8.78
CA ARG A 40 -7.31 -56.96 7.93
C ARG A 40 -8.24 -55.85 7.40
N PHE A 41 -7.73 -54.63 7.36
CA PHE A 41 -8.41 -53.51 6.71
C PHE A 41 -8.50 -53.76 5.20
N PRO A 42 -9.53 -53.22 4.51
CA PRO A 42 -9.55 -53.26 3.05
C PRO A 42 -8.34 -52.51 2.48
N ASP A 43 -7.79 -52.99 1.37
CA ASP A 43 -6.49 -52.53 0.87
C ASP A 43 -6.41 -51.02 0.59
N TRP A 44 -7.53 -50.39 0.24
CA TRP A 44 -7.60 -48.94 0.03
C TRP A 44 -7.39 -48.15 1.33
N LEU A 45 -7.94 -48.62 2.45
CA LEU A 45 -7.84 -47.95 3.76
C LEU A 45 -6.44 -48.17 4.35
N ASP A 46 -5.85 -49.33 4.13
CA ASP A 46 -4.48 -49.65 4.54
C ASP A 46 -3.46 -48.75 3.82
N ARG A 47 -3.59 -48.62 2.48
CA ARG A 47 -2.80 -47.66 1.69
C ARG A 47 -2.98 -46.22 2.15
N TRP A 48 -4.21 -45.81 2.49
CA TRP A 48 -4.46 -44.47 2.97
C TRP A 48 -3.84 -44.22 4.35
N MET A 49 -3.90 -45.18 5.26
CA MET A 49 -3.23 -45.09 6.57
C MET A 49 -1.70 -44.96 6.45
N LEU A 50 -1.09 -45.61 5.46
CA LEU A 50 0.35 -45.48 5.15
C LEU A 50 0.71 -44.06 4.67
N CYS A 51 -0.16 -43.42 3.88
CA CYS A 51 0.07 -42.06 3.36
C CYS A 51 -0.20 -40.93 4.37
N ARG A 52 -0.71 -41.21 5.58
CA ARG A 52 -1.02 -40.18 6.60
C ARG A 52 0.17 -39.26 6.92
N LYS A 53 1.38 -39.82 7.02
CA LYS A 53 2.59 -39.03 7.32
C LYS A 53 2.89 -38.02 6.21
N GLN A 54 2.68 -38.38 4.95
CA GLN A 54 2.90 -37.50 3.80
C GLN A 54 1.85 -36.38 3.76
N LEU A 55 0.58 -36.72 3.99
CA LEU A 55 -0.52 -35.74 4.07
C LEU A 55 -0.33 -34.76 5.22
N GLY A 56 0.11 -35.24 6.38
CA GLY A 56 0.43 -34.40 7.54
C GLY A 56 1.59 -33.44 7.27
N LEU A 57 2.65 -33.90 6.61
CA LEU A 57 3.79 -33.04 6.23
C LEU A 57 3.36 -31.98 5.21
N LEU A 58 2.52 -32.35 4.24
CA LEU A 58 1.97 -31.42 3.26
C LEU A 58 1.09 -30.35 3.92
N SER A 59 0.21 -30.75 4.84
CA SER A 59 -0.60 -29.84 5.65
C SER A 59 0.26 -28.83 6.40
N LEU A 60 1.34 -29.29 7.04
CA LEU A 60 2.28 -28.42 7.76
C LEU A 60 2.96 -27.42 6.82
N GLY A 61 3.37 -27.87 5.63
CA GLY A 61 3.96 -27.00 4.60
C GLY A 61 3.03 -25.87 4.17
N PHE A 62 1.75 -26.16 3.92
CA PHE A 62 0.76 -25.13 3.59
C PHE A 62 0.47 -24.18 4.75
N ALA A 63 0.44 -24.69 5.98
CA ALA A 63 0.27 -23.86 7.18
C ALA A 63 1.44 -22.88 7.37
N PHE A 64 2.69 -23.35 7.23
CA PHE A 64 3.87 -22.50 7.30
C PHE A 64 3.87 -21.42 6.21
N LEU A 65 3.53 -21.82 4.98
CA LEU A 65 3.43 -20.90 3.85
C LEU A 65 2.34 -19.84 4.09
N HIS A 66 1.20 -20.20 4.68
CA HIS A 66 0.17 -19.23 5.09
C HIS A 66 0.68 -18.21 6.11
N VAL A 67 1.45 -18.64 7.12
CA VAL A 67 2.05 -17.74 8.11
C VAL A 67 3.02 -16.77 7.45
N VAL A 68 3.93 -17.27 6.60
CA VAL A 68 4.89 -16.44 5.87
C VAL A 68 4.18 -15.40 5.00
N TYR A 69 3.16 -15.79 4.24
CA TYR A 69 2.40 -14.84 3.41
C TYR A 69 1.66 -13.79 4.24
N THR A 70 1.12 -14.18 5.39
CA THR A 70 0.45 -13.25 6.31
C THR A 70 1.44 -12.24 6.91
N LEU A 71 2.66 -12.66 7.24
CA LEU A 71 3.71 -11.78 7.78
C LEU A 71 4.30 -10.83 6.73
N ILE A 72 4.33 -11.21 5.45
CA ILE A 72 4.85 -10.34 4.37
C ILE A 72 3.94 -9.14 4.11
N LEU A 73 2.63 -9.28 4.29
CA LEU A 73 1.66 -8.19 4.08
C LEU A 73 1.98 -6.93 4.91
N PRO A 74 2.04 -6.97 6.26
CA PRO A 74 2.32 -5.78 7.07
C PRO A 74 3.70 -5.17 6.78
N ILE A 75 4.72 -6.00 6.50
CA ILE A 75 6.07 -5.51 6.15
C ILE A 75 6.04 -4.69 4.86
N ARG A 76 5.29 -5.13 3.85
CA ARG A 76 5.13 -4.38 2.59
C ARG A 76 4.43 -3.05 2.79
N TYR A 77 3.39 -3.02 3.62
CA TYR A 77 2.70 -1.77 3.97
C TYR A 77 3.61 -0.81 4.72
N TYR A 78 4.38 -1.31 5.69
CA TYR A 78 5.34 -0.49 6.45
C TYR A 78 6.41 0.10 5.53
N LEU A 79 7.01 -0.70 4.65
CA LEU A 79 8.03 -0.22 3.71
C LEU A 79 7.48 0.82 2.73
N MET A 80 6.28 0.62 2.19
CA MET A 80 5.64 1.60 1.31
C MET A 80 5.32 2.90 2.04
N PHE A 81 4.82 2.81 3.27
CA PHE A 81 4.58 3.98 4.12
C PHE A 81 5.87 4.75 4.39
N TRP A 82 6.92 4.04 4.82
CA TRP A 82 8.24 4.62 5.10
C TRP A 82 8.87 5.28 3.86
N VAL A 83 8.80 4.64 2.69
CA VAL A 83 9.31 5.27 1.45
C VAL A 83 8.50 6.52 1.09
N THR A 84 7.17 6.47 1.26
CA THR A 84 6.29 7.60 0.94
C THR A 84 6.53 8.79 1.88
N GLU A 85 6.65 8.58 3.18
CA GLU A 85 6.92 9.68 4.13
C GLU A 85 8.29 10.32 3.90
N ASN A 86 9.31 9.52 3.58
CA ASN A 86 10.67 10.01 3.34
C ASN A 86 10.77 10.80 2.03
N THR A 87 10.13 10.32 0.96
CA THR A 87 10.10 11.04 -0.34
C THR A 87 9.31 12.34 -0.27
N VAL A 88 8.18 12.36 0.46
CA VAL A 88 7.38 13.59 0.69
C VAL A 88 8.17 14.59 1.53
N SER A 89 8.85 14.14 2.59
CA SER A 89 9.67 15.00 3.45
C SER A 89 10.87 15.57 2.70
N LEU A 90 11.54 14.74 1.89
CA LEU A 90 12.66 15.18 1.04
C LEU A 90 12.23 16.14 -0.07
N SER A 91 11.02 15.97 -0.64
CA SER A 91 10.48 16.89 -1.65
C SER A 91 10.17 18.28 -1.06
N LYS A 92 9.69 18.35 0.19
CA LYS A 92 9.50 19.63 0.90
C LYS A 92 10.83 20.32 1.17
N LEU A 93 11.86 19.57 1.57
CA LEU A 93 13.20 20.08 1.81
C LEU A 93 13.89 20.52 0.50
N GLY A 94 13.70 19.77 -0.59
CA GLY A 94 14.24 20.10 -1.91
C GLY A 94 13.70 21.42 -2.47
N HIS A 95 12.44 21.76 -2.20
CA HIS A 95 11.89 23.08 -2.54
C HIS A 95 12.55 24.21 -1.72
N LEU A 96 12.81 23.99 -0.43
CA LEU A 96 13.50 24.97 0.42
C LEU A 96 14.95 25.19 -0.05
N THR A 97 15.66 24.12 -0.42
CA THR A 97 17.02 24.23 -0.98
C THR A 97 17.02 25.00 -2.30
N LEU A 98 16.04 24.76 -3.17
CA LEU A 98 15.89 25.48 -4.44
C LEU A 98 15.61 26.97 -4.22
N LEU A 99 14.75 27.31 -3.25
CA LEU A 99 14.48 28.68 -2.83
C LEU A 99 15.73 29.36 -2.25
N LEU A 100 16.48 28.67 -1.39
CA LEU A 100 17.70 29.19 -0.77
C LEU A 100 18.79 29.46 -1.82
N CYS A 101 18.98 28.56 -2.79
CA CYS A 101 19.95 28.71 -3.88
C CYS A 101 19.56 29.88 -4.82
N THR A 102 18.26 30.03 -5.11
CA THR A 102 17.73 31.15 -5.90
C THR A 102 17.88 32.48 -5.16
N ALA A 103 17.63 32.52 -3.85
CA ALA A 103 17.81 33.71 -3.03
C ALA A 103 19.29 34.12 -2.92
N HIS A 104 20.19 33.16 -2.75
CA HIS A 104 21.63 33.38 -2.65
C HIS A 104 22.20 34.03 -3.93
N THR A 105 21.79 33.53 -5.10
CA THR A 105 22.22 34.09 -6.40
C THR A 105 21.64 35.47 -6.68
N TYR A 106 20.40 35.74 -6.24
CA TYR A 106 19.78 37.06 -6.33
C TYR A 106 20.50 38.10 -5.45
N LEU A 107 20.84 37.74 -4.21
CA LEU A 107 21.62 38.60 -3.31
C LEU A 107 23.03 38.88 -3.85
N TYR A 108 23.69 37.88 -4.45
CA TYR A 108 25.00 38.06 -5.07
C TYR A 108 24.95 39.00 -6.31
N GLY A 109 23.86 38.97 -7.08
CA GLY A 109 23.66 39.83 -8.26
C GLY A 109 23.12 41.24 -7.96
N TRP A 110 22.54 41.47 -6.77
CA TRP A 110 21.84 42.71 -6.41
C TRP A 110 22.70 43.98 -6.56
N ASN A 111 23.97 43.91 -6.14
CA ASN A 111 24.87 45.07 -6.16
C ASN A 111 25.40 45.40 -7.59
N ARG A 112 25.18 44.51 -8.57
CA ARG A 112 25.64 44.66 -9.96
C ARG A 112 24.53 45.13 -10.90
N PHE A 113 23.27 45.12 -10.45
CA PHE A 113 22.09 45.48 -11.25
C PHE A 113 21.91 46.99 -11.44
N LEU A 114 22.35 47.81 -10.48
CA LEU A 114 22.14 49.27 -10.49
C LEU A 114 23.30 50.08 -11.10
N ARG A 115 24.33 49.43 -11.68
CA ARG A 115 25.46 50.14 -12.30
C ARG A 115 25.33 50.11 -13.83
N SER A 116 24.95 51.25 -14.41
CA SER A 116 24.71 51.48 -15.85
C SER A 116 25.91 51.18 -16.79
N SER A 117 27.09 50.88 -16.24
CA SER A 117 28.34 50.61 -16.98
C SER A 117 28.58 49.12 -17.31
N THR A 118 27.56 48.26 -17.24
CA THR A 118 27.70 46.82 -17.55
C THR A 118 27.16 46.45 -18.95
N TYR A 119 26.45 47.36 -19.62
CA TYR A 119 25.80 47.12 -20.91
C TYR A 119 26.59 47.74 -22.06
N LYS A 120 27.75 47.16 -22.42
CA LYS A 120 28.61 47.73 -23.47
C LYS A 120 28.13 47.40 -24.90
N TRP A 121 27.39 46.30 -25.11
CA TRP A 121 27.03 45.78 -26.46
C TRP A 121 25.66 45.07 -26.53
N TYR A 122 24.64 45.52 -25.78
CA TYR A 122 23.26 44.99 -25.84
C TYR A 122 23.04 43.48 -25.56
N THR A 123 24.07 42.69 -25.28
CA THR A 123 23.94 41.27 -24.92
C THR A 123 23.91 41.10 -23.40
N PRO A 124 22.76 40.77 -22.80
CA PRO A 124 22.70 40.50 -21.37
C PRO A 124 23.58 39.28 -21.02
N PRO A 125 24.42 39.37 -19.98
CA PRO A 125 25.34 38.30 -19.61
C PRO A 125 24.61 37.01 -19.19
N GLY A 126 25.12 35.85 -19.63
CA GLY A 126 24.41 34.56 -19.62
C GLY A 126 23.89 34.04 -18.27
N TYR A 127 24.39 34.57 -17.15
CA TYR A 127 23.84 34.27 -15.81
C TYR A 127 22.39 34.74 -15.65
N MET A 128 21.96 35.78 -16.39
CA MET A 128 20.59 36.28 -16.35
C MET A 128 19.60 35.33 -17.04
N LEU A 129 20.00 34.68 -18.15
CA LEU A 129 19.14 33.74 -18.88
C LEU A 129 18.91 32.44 -18.10
N CYS A 130 19.93 31.97 -17.38
CA CYS A 130 19.85 30.74 -16.58
C CYS A 130 18.94 30.89 -15.34
N LEU A 131 18.68 32.13 -14.89
CA LEU A 131 17.79 32.44 -13.76
C LEU A 131 16.31 32.51 -14.18
N VAL A 132 16.01 32.80 -15.44
CA VAL A 132 14.62 32.91 -15.93
C VAL A 132 13.90 31.56 -15.88
N LEU A 133 14.57 30.46 -16.25
CA LEU A 133 14.01 29.11 -16.20
C LEU A 133 13.53 28.68 -14.79
N PRO A 134 14.36 28.72 -13.73
CA PRO A 134 13.93 28.39 -12.38
C PRO A 134 12.93 29.41 -11.81
N SER A 135 13.00 30.70 -12.17
CA SER A 135 12.01 31.71 -11.77
C SER A 135 10.63 31.49 -12.41
N VAL A 136 10.55 31.10 -13.67
CA VAL A 136 9.29 30.76 -14.36
C VAL A 136 8.67 29.49 -13.79
N VAL A 137 9.49 28.47 -13.48
CA VAL A 137 9.03 27.23 -12.81
C VAL A 137 8.50 27.52 -11.40
N LEU A 138 9.15 28.42 -10.65
CA LEU A 138 8.70 28.87 -9.33
C LEU A 138 7.39 29.67 -9.40
N LEU A 139 7.27 30.62 -10.33
CA LEU A 139 6.05 31.43 -10.50
C LEU A 139 4.86 30.57 -10.96
N LEU A 140 5.05 29.68 -11.93
CA LEU A 140 4.00 28.79 -12.43
C LEU A 140 3.50 27.83 -11.34
N LYS A 141 4.39 27.35 -10.47
CA LYS A 141 4.01 26.52 -9.32
C LYS A 141 3.42 27.31 -8.15
N LEU A 142 3.87 28.54 -7.88
CA LEU A 142 3.28 29.42 -6.85
C LEU A 142 1.84 29.80 -7.21
N LEU A 143 1.57 29.98 -8.51
CA LEU A 143 0.23 30.23 -9.07
C LEU A 143 -0.67 28.98 -9.04
N LEU A 144 -0.08 27.78 -9.02
CA LEU A 144 -0.81 26.51 -8.83
C LEU A 144 -1.02 26.16 -7.34
N ILE A 145 -0.11 26.59 -6.45
CA ILE A 145 -0.14 26.39 -4.98
C ILE A 145 -1.03 27.43 -4.27
N THR A 146 -1.53 28.45 -4.99
CA THR A 146 -2.41 29.47 -4.41
C THR A 146 -3.63 28.77 -3.79
N PRO A 147 -3.91 28.94 -2.48
CA PRO A 147 -4.86 28.13 -1.70
C PRO A 147 -6.33 28.24 -2.17
N CYS A 148 -6.60 29.05 -3.18
CA CYS A 148 -7.89 29.21 -3.83
C CYS A 148 -8.29 27.98 -4.67
N VAL A 149 -7.33 27.31 -5.31
CA VAL A 149 -7.60 26.11 -6.14
C VAL A 149 -7.52 24.83 -5.31
N ASP A 150 -6.54 24.74 -4.41
CA ASP A 150 -6.34 23.58 -3.54
C ASP A 150 -7.52 23.35 -2.58
N ARG A 151 -8.09 24.42 -2.00
CA ARG A 151 -9.31 24.34 -1.18
C ARG A 151 -10.54 23.93 -1.98
N THR A 152 -10.62 24.31 -3.25
CA THR A 152 -11.73 23.95 -4.13
C THR A 152 -11.69 22.46 -4.47
N ILE A 153 -10.51 21.92 -4.78
CA ILE A 153 -10.30 20.48 -5.04
C ILE A 153 -10.51 19.65 -3.78
N THR A 154 -10.01 20.12 -2.63
CA THR A 154 -10.17 19.41 -1.35
C THR A 154 -11.64 19.35 -0.91
N ARG A 155 -12.41 20.42 -1.15
CA ARG A 155 -13.87 20.43 -0.92
C ARG A 155 -14.63 19.46 -1.83
N ILE A 156 -14.29 19.39 -3.12
CA ILE A 156 -14.93 18.44 -4.06
C ILE A 156 -14.64 16.98 -3.64
N ARG A 157 -13.41 16.69 -3.18
CA ARG A 157 -13.05 15.35 -2.67
C ARG A 157 -13.75 14.97 -1.37
N GLN A 158 -14.17 15.95 -0.57
CA GLN A 158 -14.96 15.75 0.66
C GLN A 158 -16.48 15.71 0.40
N GLY A 159 -16.91 15.61 -0.87
CA GLY A 159 -18.32 15.46 -1.22
C GLY A 159 -19.09 16.78 -1.32
N TRP A 160 -18.42 17.91 -1.53
CA TRP A 160 -19.11 19.19 -1.76
C TRP A 160 -19.82 19.18 -3.13
N GLU A 161 -21.12 18.92 -3.13
CA GLU A 161 -21.99 19.11 -4.29
C GLU A 161 -22.58 20.52 -4.28
N ARG A 162 -22.37 21.24 -5.39
CA ARG A 162 -22.85 22.62 -5.53
C ARG A 162 -24.34 22.57 -5.89
N GLY A 163 -25.22 22.61 -4.88
CA GLY A 163 -26.67 22.77 -5.06
C GLY A 163 -27.55 21.63 -4.54
N ALA A 164 -27.30 21.09 -3.34
CA ALA A 164 -28.26 20.18 -2.70
C ALA A 164 -29.49 20.95 -2.19
N ASP A 165 -30.61 20.78 -2.89
CA ASP A 165 -31.95 21.29 -2.56
C ASP A 165 -32.39 20.79 -1.17
N TRP A 166 -32.75 21.69 -0.26
CA TRP A 166 -33.05 21.45 1.16
C TRP A 166 -34.40 20.76 1.43
N ARG A 167 -34.86 19.88 0.54
CA ARG A 167 -36.25 19.42 0.54
C ARG A 167 -36.46 17.98 1.03
N ASN A 168 -35.99 17.62 2.23
CA ASN A 168 -36.67 16.56 3.03
C ASN A 168 -36.18 16.50 4.50
N PRO A 169 -37.03 16.77 5.52
CA PRO A 169 -36.61 16.71 6.94
C PRO A 169 -36.67 15.32 7.62
N LYS A 170 -36.84 14.21 6.89
CA LYS A 170 -37.35 12.97 7.52
C LYS A 170 -36.35 11.97 8.12
N ASP A 171 -35.04 12.10 7.93
CA ASP A 171 -34.09 11.06 8.40
C ASP A 171 -33.36 11.40 9.72
N SER A 172 -33.79 12.43 10.44
CA SER A 172 -33.19 12.81 11.74
C SER A 172 -33.95 12.23 12.94
N GLN A 173 -34.11 10.91 13.00
CA GLN A 173 -34.54 10.25 14.25
C GLN A 173 -33.56 9.15 14.67
N PRO A 174 -32.90 9.27 15.84
CA PRO A 174 -32.18 8.17 16.45
C PRO A 174 -33.17 7.19 17.10
N LEU A 175 -33.07 5.90 16.77
CA LEU A 175 -33.77 4.81 17.44
C LEU A 175 -33.13 4.57 18.83
N ILE A 176 -33.95 4.85 19.85
CA ILE A 176 -33.84 4.65 21.31
C ILE A 176 -34.08 3.13 21.60
N PRO A 177 -33.72 2.48 22.74
CA PRO A 177 -33.67 2.99 24.12
C PRO A 177 -32.39 2.82 24.94
#